data_AF-A0AA43JF83-F1
#
_entry.id   AF-A0AA43JF83-F1
#
_cell.length_a   1.000
_cell.length_b   1.000
_cell.length_c   1.000
_cell.angle_alpha   90.00
_cell.angle_beta   90.00
_cell.angle_gamma   90.00
#
_symmetry.space_group_name_H-M   'P 1'
#
loop_
_entity.id
_entity.type
_entity.pdbx_description
1 polymer ?
#
loop_
_entity_poly.entity_id
_entity_poly.type
_entity_poly.pdbx_seq_one_letter_code
_entity_poly.pdbx_strand_id
1 'polypeptide(L)'
;MLGAALALAALAAGTRAVRAEYGDVVMNAYSTEAGMRPVVFPHWFHRVRFRCKVCHGDLGIKFQAGGNQINMLKIIDGQFCGACHDGGVAWSVESCNLCHSGKPGLPTQVHESTIQKLTAPGQKQAGSAARK
;
A
#
# COMPACT_ATOMS: atom_id res chain seq x y z
N MET A 1 -28.01 -48.34 14.00
CA MET A 1 -28.60 -47.00 13.74
C MET A 1 -28.26 -46.07 14.90
N LEU A 2 -26.98 -45.67 15.06
CA LEU A 2 -26.56 -44.63 16.01
C LEU A 2 -25.80 -43.57 15.23
N GLY A 3 -26.27 -42.32 15.36
CA GLY A 3 -26.01 -41.22 14.44
C GLY A 3 -24.58 -40.71 14.41
N ALA A 4 -24.06 -40.54 13.19
CA ALA A 4 -22.95 -39.65 12.91
C ALA A 4 -23.45 -38.20 13.01
N ALA A 5 -23.38 -37.61 14.21
CA ALA A 5 -23.61 -36.19 14.41
C ALA A 5 -22.29 -35.43 14.19
N LEU A 6 -22.35 -34.52 13.22
CA LEU A 6 -21.32 -33.59 12.79
C LEU A 6 -20.65 -32.86 13.95
N ALA A 7 -19.32 -32.76 13.89
CA ALA A 7 -18.60 -31.58 14.36
C ALA A 7 -17.56 -31.19 13.31
N LEU A 8 -18.02 -30.64 12.18
CA LEU A 8 -17.19 -29.74 11.38
C LEU A 8 -16.93 -28.51 12.26
N ALA A 9 -15.86 -28.54 13.03
CA ALA A 9 -15.27 -27.33 13.58
C ALA A 9 -14.73 -26.52 12.39
N ALA A 10 -15.58 -25.69 11.80
CA ALA A 10 -15.18 -24.75 10.78
C ALA A 10 -14.10 -23.85 11.37
N LEU A 11 -12.87 -23.96 10.84
CA LEU A 11 -11.85 -22.94 11.01
C LEU A 11 -12.37 -21.65 10.35
N ALA A 12 -13.15 -20.87 11.10
CA ALA A 12 -13.34 -19.47 10.82
C ALA A 12 -12.05 -18.73 11.21
N ALA A 13 -10.97 -19.01 10.48
CA ALA A 13 -9.83 -18.11 10.41
C ALA A 13 -10.33 -16.85 9.70
N GLY A 14 -10.92 -15.95 10.49
CA GLY A 14 -11.42 -14.67 10.01
C GLY A 14 -10.34 -14.01 9.16
N THR A 15 -10.74 -13.58 7.96
CA THR A 15 -9.89 -12.80 7.08
C THR A 15 -9.46 -11.56 7.85
N ARG A 16 -8.23 -11.57 8.38
CA ARG A 16 -7.63 -10.37 8.96
C ARG A 16 -7.54 -9.38 7.81
N ALA A 17 -8.42 -8.38 7.84
CA ALA A 17 -8.33 -7.24 6.95
C ALA A 17 -6.89 -6.72 7.04
N VAL A 18 -6.17 -6.77 5.91
CA VAL A 18 -4.83 -6.21 5.81
C VAL A 18 -4.97 -4.72 6.09
N ARG A 19 -4.47 -4.30 7.26
CA ARG A 19 -4.38 -2.89 7.62
C ARG A 19 -3.08 -2.35 7.03
N ALA A 20 -3.14 -1.17 6.43
CA ALA A 20 -1.92 -0.44 6.13
C ALA A 20 -1.22 -0.13 7.46
N GLU A 21 0.10 -0.24 7.47
CA GLU A 21 0.92 0.00 8.66
C GLU A 21 1.38 1.47 8.69
N TYR A 22 1.73 1.96 9.87
CA TYR A 22 2.27 3.30 10.03
C TYR A 22 3.47 3.53 9.08
N GLY A 23 3.38 4.58 8.28
CA GLY A 23 4.41 4.95 7.30
C GLY A 23 4.20 4.38 5.90
N ASP A 24 3.18 3.55 5.66
CA ASP A 24 2.77 3.19 4.31
C ASP A 24 2.34 4.43 3.53
N VAL A 25 2.65 4.48 2.24
CA VAL A 25 2.35 5.63 1.39
C VAL A 25 1.31 5.23 0.37
N VAL A 26 0.18 5.93 0.36
CA VAL A 26 -0.82 5.83 -0.71
C VAL A 26 -0.45 6.83 -1.80
N MET A 27 -0.41 6.37 -3.04
CA MET A 27 -0.13 7.19 -4.22
C MET A 27 -1.31 7.11 -5.18
N ASN A 28 -1.88 8.27 -5.52
CA ASN A 28 -3.07 8.35 -6.37
C ASN A 28 -3.02 9.54 -7.34
N ALA A 29 -1.83 10.05 -7.67
CA ALA A 29 -1.69 11.19 -8.58
C ALA A 29 -2.19 10.88 -10.01
N TYR A 30 -2.05 9.63 -10.47
CA TYR A 30 -2.45 9.21 -11.82
C TYR A 30 -3.33 7.96 -11.85
N SER A 31 -3.36 7.16 -10.77
CA SER A 31 -3.98 5.83 -10.80
C SER A 31 -5.48 5.87 -11.05
N THR A 32 -6.22 6.68 -10.27
CA THR A 32 -7.68 6.75 -10.41
C THR A 32 -8.11 7.26 -11.78
N GLU A 33 -7.42 8.27 -12.32
CA GLU A 33 -7.69 8.80 -13.66
C GLU A 33 -7.45 7.75 -14.75
N ALA A 34 -6.42 6.93 -14.58
CA ALA A 34 -6.11 5.80 -15.46
C ALA A 34 -7.01 4.55 -15.24
N GLY A 35 -8.09 4.66 -14.46
CA GLY A 35 -9.00 3.54 -14.19
C GLY A 35 -8.43 2.46 -13.26
N MET A 36 -7.31 2.74 -12.59
CA MET A 36 -6.64 1.81 -11.68
C MET A 36 -6.84 2.22 -10.22
N ARG A 37 -6.81 1.23 -9.33
CA ARG A 37 -6.86 1.49 -7.88
C ARG A 37 -5.63 2.30 -7.44
N PRO A 38 -5.72 3.13 -6.38
CA PRO A 38 -4.55 3.77 -5.80
C PRO A 38 -3.45 2.77 -5.44
N VAL A 39 -2.20 3.17 -5.57
CA VAL A 39 -1.06 2.34 -5.19
C VAL A 39 -0.82 2.46 -3.69
N VAL A 40 -0.56 1.34 -3.01
CA VAL A 40 -0.08 1.34 -1.62
C VAL A 40 1.35 0.85 -1.62
N PHE A 41 2.26 1.72 -1.17
CA PHE A 41 3.66 1.40 -0.96
C PHE A 41 3.89 0.99 0.50
N PRO A 42 4.22 -0.29 0.77
CA PRO A 42 4.49 -0.76 2.12
C PRO A 42 5.90 -0.35 2.54
N HIS A 43 6.03 0.79 3.21
CA HIS A 43 7.35 1.36 3.53
C HIS A 43 8.11 0.48 4.53
N TRP A 44 7.41 -0.18 5.45
CA TRP A 44 8.02 -1.14 6.37
C TRP A 44 8.70 -2.31 5.64
N PHE A 45 8.01 -2.92 4.67
CA PHE A 45 8.56 -4.08 3.93
C PHE A 45 9.86 -3.76 3.20
N HIS A 46 9.94 -2.55 2.63
CA HIS A 46 11.14 -2.07 1.94
C HIS A 46 12.27 -1.70 2.92
N ARG A 47 11.93 -1.13 4.09
CA ARG A 47 12.92 -0.76 5.14
C ARG A 47 13.62 -1.95 5.78
N VAL A 48 12.99 -3.13 5.80
CA VAL A 48 13.63 -4.36 6.29
C VAL A 48 14.78 -4.82 5.38
N ARG A 49 14.77 -4.43 4.10
CA ARG A 49 15.75 -4.87 3.09
C ARG A 49 16.71 -3.77 2.65
N PHE A 50 16.24 -2.52 2.63
CA PHE A 50 17.00 -1.40 2.08
C PHE A 50 17.10 -0.24 3.05
N ARG A 51 18.23 0.46 2.99
CA ARG A 51 18.46 1.70 3.77
C ARG A 51 17.75 2.88 3.12
N CYS A 52 17.40 3.88 3.92
CA CYS A 52 16.70 5.09 3.47
C CYS A 52 17.36 5.77 2.26
N LYS A 53 18.71 5.76 2.19
CA LYS A 53 19.50 6.36 1.10
C LYS A 53 19.18 5.73 -0.26
N VAL A 54 18.93 4.42 -0.32
CA VAL A 54 18.66 3.73 -1.59
C VAL A 54 17.45 4.38 -2.27
N CYS A 55 16.36 4.57 -1.52
CA CYS A 55 15.14 5.15 -2.08
C CYS A 55 15.24 6.68 -2.21
N HIS A 56 15.63 7.38 -1.14
CA HIS A 56 15.51 8.84 -1.08
C HIS A 56 16.72 9.60 -1.62
N GLY A 57 17.89 8.97 -1.63
CA GLY A 57 19.12 9.52 -2.21
C GLY A 57 19.32 9.01 -3.63
N ASP A 58 19.53 7.71 -3.79
CA ASP A 58 19.98 7.10 -5.04
C ASP A 58 18.88 7.08 -6.10
N LEU A 59 17.65 6.68 -5.74
CA LEU A 59 16.50 6.69 -6.64
C LEU A 59 15.75 8.04 -6.67
N GLY A 60 16.17 9.02 -5.86
CA GLY A 60 15.59 10.36 -5.85
C GLY A 60 14.11 10.45 -5.42
N ILE A 61 13.60 9.45 -4.70
CA ILE A 61 12.24 9.50 -4.12
C ILE A 61 12.21 10.61 -3.06
N LYS A 62 11.31 11.57 -3.18
CA LYS A 62 11.16 12.66 -2.21
C LYS A 62 10.50 12.15 -0.94
N PHE A 63 10.83 12.78 0.18
CA PHE A 63 10.25 12.44 1.49
C PHE A 63 8.75 12.81 1.59
N GLN A 64 8.29 13.74 0.75
CA GLN A 64 6.90 14.15 0.68
C GLN A 64 6.09 13.18 -0.19
N ALA A 65 4.97 12.67 0.33
CA ALA A 65 4.02 11.91 -0.48
C ALA A 65 3.49 12.77 -1.64
N GLY A 66 3.57 12.25 -2.86
CA GLY A 66 3.23 13.00 -4.07
C GLY A 66 4.29 14.01 -4.54
N GLY A 67 5.46 14.06 -3.90
CA GLY A 67 6.57 14.93 -4.30
C GLY A 67 7.28 14.48 -5.59
N ASN A 68 7.05 13.25 -6.04
CA ASN A 68 7.53 12.74 -7.32
C ASN A 68 6.37 12.53 -8.29
N GLN A 69 6.60 12.84 -9.56
CA GLN A 69 5.70 12.48 -10.65
C GLN A 69 6.01 11.05 -11.13
N ILE A 70 5.62 10.05 -10.35
CA ILE A 70 5.81 8.63 -10.66
C ILE A 70 4.66 8.17 -11.55
N ASN A 71 4.96 7.72 -12.77
CA ASN A 71 4.00 7.15 -13.70
C ASN A 71 4.55 5.85 -14.29
N MET A 72 3.70 5.07 -14.98
CA MET A 72 4.10 3.76 -15.50
C MET A 72 5.19 3.85 -16.57
N LEU A 73 5.24 4.91 -17.38
CA LEU A 73 6.32 5.09 -18.37
C LEU A 73 7.69 5.15 -17.70
N LYS A 74 7.83 5.99 -16.67
CA LYS A 74 9.06 6.09 -15.88
C LYS A 74 9.41 4.77 -15.18
N ILE A 75 8.40 4.07 -14.68
CA ILE A 75 8.58 2.76 -14.05
C ILE A 75 9.10 1.72 -15.05
N ILE A 76 8.55 1.68 -16.27
CA ILE A 76 9.01 0.77 -17.33
C ILE A 76 10.44 1.12 -17.76
N ASP A 77 10.80 2.41 -17.77
CA ASP A 77 12.16 2.90 -18.03
C ASP A 77 13.14 2.64 -16.86
N GLY A 78 12.77 1.82 -15.88
CA GLY A 78 13.64 1.44 -14.76
C GLY A 78 13.77 2.50 -13.67
N GLN A 79 12.95 3.55 -13.68
CA GLN A 79 12.97 4.59 -12.64
C GLN A 79 12.04 4.23 -11.46
N PHE A 80 12.34 4.79 -10.29
CA PHE A 80 11.53 4.64 -9.07
C PHE A 80 11.30 3.16 -8.72
N CYS A 81 10.05 2.68 -8.84
CA CYS A 81 9.66 1.31 -8.57
C CYS A 81 10.35 0.34 -9.55
N GLY A 82 10.53 0.75 -10.80
CA GLY A 82 11.14 -0.07 -11.86
C GLY A 82 12.60 -0.39 -11.63
N ALA A 83 13.30 0.37 -10.79
CA ALA A 83 14.71 0.12 -10.47
C ALA A 83 14.91 -1.19 -9.68
N CYS A 84 13.85 -1.75 -9.11
CA CYS A 84 13.88 -3.04 -8.42
C CYS A 84 12.77 -3.99 -8.88
N HIS A 85 11.62 -3.49 -9.33
CA HIS A 85 10.55 -4.30 -9.91
C HIS A 85 10.83 -4.64 -11.38
N ASP A 86 12.01 -5.19 -11.64
CA ASP A 86 12.53 -5.49 -12.99
C ASP A 86 12.38 -6.96 -13.38
N GLY A 87 11.82 -7.80 -12.50
CA GLY A 87 11.74 -9.25 -12.67
C GLY A 87 12.97 -10.01 -12.18
N GLY A 88 14.04 -9.31 -11.76
CA GLY A 88 15.26 -9.88 -11.19
C GLY A 88 15.37 -9.64 -9.69
N VAL A 89 15.41 -8.37 -9.27
CA VAL A 89 15.51 -7.98 -7.85
C VAL A 89 14.19 -8.20 -7.12
N ALA A 90 13.08 -7.87 -7.79
CA ALA A 90 11.72 -8.14 -7.35
C ALA A 90 10.86 -8.54 -8.55
N TRP A 91 9.58 -8.83 -8.30
CA TRP A 91 8.64 -9.17 -9.38
C TRP A 91 8.50 -8.07 -10.42
N SER A 92 8.17 -8.45 -11.65
CA SER A 92 7.94 -7.56 -12.79
C SER A 92 6.79 -6.57 -12.55
N VAL A 93 6.91 -5.38 -13.13
CA VAL A 93 5.88 -4.30 -13.14
C VAL A 93 4.55 -4.70 -13.79
N GLU A 94 4.51 -5.81 -14.52
CA GLU A 94 3.29 -6.34 -15.15
C GLU A 94 2.30 -6.91 -14.12
N SER A 95 2.75 -7.16 -12.89
CA SER A 95 1.88 -7.63 -11.79
C SER A 95 1.09 -6.46 -11.17
N CYS A 96 0.23 -5.82 -11.97
CA CYS A 96 -0.48 -4.57 -11.63
C CYS A 96 -1.12 -4.57 -10.24
N ASN A 97 -1.78 -5.67 -9.87
CA ASN A 97 -2.55 -5.79 -8.64
C ASN A 97 -1.69 -5.78 -7.36
N LEU A 98 -0.39 -6.06 -7.47
CA LEU A 98 0.53 -6.03 -6.32
C LEU A 98 0.82 -4.59 -5.88
N CYS A 99 0.88 -3.65 -6.83
CA CYS A 99 1.05 -2.24 -6.55
C CYS A 99 -0.30 -1.55 -6.31
N HIS A 100 -1.26 -1.74 -7.23
CA HIS A 100 -2.58 -1.12 -7.23
C HIS A 100 -3.54 -1.79 -6.25
N SER A 101 -3.19 -1.81 -4.97
CA SER A 101 -3.91 -2.52 -3.91
C SER A 101 -4.80 -1.62 -3.04
N GLY A 102 -4.74 -0.30 -3.22
CA GLY A 102 -5.48 0.68 -2.44
C GLY A 102 -6.99 0.62 -2.67
N LYS A 103 -7.76 1.13 -1.70
CA LYS A 103 -9.21 1.34 -1.88
C LYS A 103 -9.43 2.51 -2.85
N PRO A 104 -10.41 2.42 -3.77
CA PRO A 104 -10.78 3.55 -4.62
C PRO A 104 -11.09 4.81 -3.80
N GLY A 105 -10.72 5.98 -4.33
CA GLY A 105 -10.99 7.28 -3.72
C GLY A 105 -10.02 7.72 -2.61
N LEU A 106 -9.03 6.90 -2.24
CA LEU A 106 -8.00 7.34 -1.29
C LEU A 106 -7.09 8.40 -1.93
N PRO A 107 -6.86 9.55 -1.27
CA PRO A 107 -5.93 10.55 -1.79
C PRO A 107 -4.48 10.12 -1.55
N THR A 108 -3.54 10.76 -2.27
CA THR A 108 -2.10 10.60 -2.01
C THR A 108 -1.77 11.08 -0.60
N GLN A 109 -1.22 10.19 0.24
CA GLN A 109 -0.95 10.49 1.65
C GLN A 109 0.00 9.47 2.28
N VAL A 110 0.60 9.84 3.42
CA VAL A 110 1.24 8.87 4.32
C VAL A 110 0.19 8.38 5.31
N HIS A 111 -0.01 7.06 5.36
CA HIS A 111 -0.97 6.41 6.24
C HIS A 111 -0.66 6.73 7.70
N GLU A 112 -1.71 7.17 8.41
CA GLU A 112 -1.65 7.59 9.81
C GLU A 112 -0.67 8.73 10.13
N SER A 113 -0.26 9.52 9.13
CA SER A 113 0.57 10.70 9.41
C SER A 113 -0.17 11.69 10.32
N THR A 114 0.54 12.20 11.33
CA THR A 114 -0.01 13.18 12.27
C THR A 114 -0.53 14.40 11.52
N ILE A 115 0.15 14.83 10.45
CA ILE A 115 -0.30 15.92 9.60
C ILE A 115 -1.68 15.60 9.00
N GLN A 116 -1.88 14.42 8.39
CA GLN A 116 -3.19 14.04 7.84
C GLN A 116 -4.29 14.02 8.91
N LYS A 117 -3.99 13.53 10.12
CA LYS A 117 -4.95 13.51 11.24
C LYS A 117 -5.31 14.91 11.73
N LEU A 118 -4.41 15.88 11.61
CA LEU A 118 -4.59 17.25 12.08
C LEU A 118 -5.17 18.20 11.01
N THR A 119 -4.96 17.92 9.72
CA THR A 119 -5.40 18.80 8.62
C THR A 119 -6.66 18.32 7.91
N ALA A 120 -7.13 17.09 8.15
CA ALA A 120 -8.39 16.62 7.58
C ALA A 120 -9.59 17.28 8.29
N PRO A 121 -10.46 18.04 7.58
CA PRO A 121 -11.67 18.56 8.18
C PRO A 121 -12.60 17.40 8.54
N GLY A 122 -12.74 17.12 9.85
CA GLY A 122 -13.88 16.40 10.42
C GLY A 122 -14.19 15.01 9.86
N GLN A 123 -13.22 14.26 9.33
CA GLN A 123 -13.44 12.84 9.03
C GLN A 123 -13.53 12.08 10.36
N LYS A 124 -14.78 11.92 10.86
CA LYS A 124 -15.09 10.93 11.89
C LYS A 124 -14.46 9.62 11.44
N GLN A 125 -13.52 9.12 12.24
CA GLN A 125 -12.85 7.84 12.02
C GLN A 125 -13.91 6.74 11.93
N ALA A 126 -14.31 6.37 10.71
CA ALA A 126 -15.09 5.16 10.50
C ALA A 126 -14.16 3.98 10.73
N GLY A 127 -14.12 3.47 11.97
CA GLY A 127 -13.53 2.16 12.26
C GLY A 127 -12.67 2.00 13.50
N SER A 128 -12.63 2.94 14.45
CA SER A 128 -12.16 2.61 15.81
C SER A 128 -13.33 2.11 16.65
N ALA A 129 -13.86 0.94 16.29
CA ALA A 129 -14.74 0.18 17.15
C ALA A 129 -13.93 -0.92 17.84
N ALA A 130 -14.07 -0.98 19.17
CA ALA A 130 -13.61 -2.00 20.10
C ALA A 130 -12.13 -1.93 20.56
N ARG A 131 -11.90 -1.14 21.61
CA ARG A 131 -11.14 -1.60 22.79
C ARG A 131 -11.97 -1.35 24.06
N LYS A 132 -12.69 -2.38 24.48
CA LYS A 132 -12.79 -2.82 25.87
C LYS A 132 -12.34 -4.27 25.88
#